data_AF-A0A0Q9A1S1-F1
#
_entry.id   AF-A0A0Q9A1S1-F1
#
_cell.length_a   1.000
_cell.length_b   1.000
_cell.length_c   1.000
_cell.angle_alpha   90.00
_cell.angle_beta   90.00
_cell.angle_gamma   90.00
#
_symmetry.space_group_name_H-M   'P 1'
#
loop_
_entity.id
_entity.type
_entity.pdbx_description
1 polymer ?
#
loop_
_entity_poly.entity_id
_entity_poly.type
_entity_poly.pdbx_seq_one_letter_code
_entity_poly.pdbx_strand_id
1 'polypeptide(L)'
;MKTKLLYCLLILLTAFGGRAQKSKAHNPVIYADVPDLSMIRVGDTYYMSSTTMHMNPGVPIMKSNDLINWKLVNYACSAIEDNNDKLNLDNNKNDYGRGSWASSLRYHKGIYYVSTFSGTTGKTYIFSSKNIENGPWKRTVLNNSYHDHSLLFDDDGKVYLVWGSGKLYIIELENDLSAVKEETKRVLIENASAPGGDQIMLPSEGSQLFKIKGKYYLFNICWPKNGMRTVIIHKADAISGPWEGKIGLQDLGAAQGGLIDTPDGKWFSYLFRDAGGVGRIPYLVPVKWENDWPILAENGKVPETLDLPANKSLIPGIVNSDDFTRKSGENDLPLVWQWNHNPDNSLWSVRERKGYLRLKTKRTDSSFVQAKNTLTQRTFGPKCSASTMLEISNMKEGDLAGLALLQKEFGFAAVKIENSTKKIVMTDAEKGIQREIESIPLNQNKIYFKAECSFENKADTGRFYYSLNGKEWISIGKPIKMPYTIPHFMGYRFGLFNYATQNTGGFADFDYFHINDKITIQ
;
A
#
# COMPACT_ATOMS: atom_id res chain seq x y z
N MET A 1 -70.21 -59.60 -7.51
CA MET A 1 -69.14 -59.34 -6.53
C MET A 1 -67.80 -59.44 -7.24
N LYS A 2 -67.10 -58.34 -7.49
CA LYS A 2 -65.81 -58.37 -8.20
C LYS A 2 -64.75 -57.53 -7.46
N THR A 3 -63.58 -58.14 -7.38
CA THR A 3 -62.47 -57.93 -6.46
C THR A 3 -61.60 -56.73 -6.85
N LYS A 4 -61.06 -56.03 -5.83
CA LYS A 4 -60.12 -54.89 -5.93
C LYS A 4 -58.70 -55.37 -6.24
N LEU A 5 -57.97 -54.61 -7.08
CA LEU A 5 -56.50 -54.68 -7.17
C LEU A 5 -55.95 -53.24 -7.12
N LEU A 6 -55.02 -53.00 -6.20
CA LEU A 6 -54.41 -51.71 -5.87
C LEU A 6 -52.95 -51.76 -6.35
N TYR A 7 -52.53 -50.83 -7.21
CA TYR A 7 -51.13 -50.70 -7.66
C TYR A 7 -50.41 -49.61 -6.85
N CYS A 8 -49.26 -49.99 -6.28
CA CYS A 8 -48.30 -49.11 -5.62
C CYS A 8 -47.50 -48.29 -6.64
N LEU A 9 -47.35 -46.98 -6.40
CA LEU A 9 -46.32 -46.16 -7.02
C LEU A 9 -45.49 -45.49 -5.91
N LEU A 10 -44.23 -45.94 -5.75
CA LEU A 10 -43.23 -45.32 -4.88
C LEU A 10 -42.58 -44.15 -5.65
N ILE A 11 -42.66 -42.94 -5.12
CA ILE A 11 -41.84 -41.80 -5.57
C ILE A 11 -40.72 -41.62 -4.55
N LEU A 12 -39.49 -41.99 -4.92
CA LEU A 12 -38.28 -41.61 -4.22
C LEU A 12 -37.87 -40.19 -4.65
N LEU A 13 -38.06 -39.21 -3.76
CA LEU A 13 -37.43 -37.89 -3.86
C LEU A 13 -36.02 -37.98 -3.29
N THR A 14 -35.02 -38.17 -4.15
CA THR A 14 -33.61 -37.97 -3.78
C THR A 14 -33.30 -36.48 -3.80
N ALA A 15 -33.28 -35.87 -2.61
CA ALA A 15 -32.74 -34.53 -2.43
C ALA A 15 -31.22 -34.57 -2.68
N PHE A 16 -30.78 -34.18 -3.87
CA PHE A 16 -29.40 -33.81 -4.12
C PHE A 16 -29.11 -32.50 -3.38
N GLY A 17 -28.77 -32.62 -2.10
CA GLY A 17 -28.13 -31.56 -1.33
C GLY A 17 -26.70 -31.40 -1.83
N GLY A 18 -26.52 -30.67 -2.93
CA GLY A 18 -25.20 -30.20 -3.33
C GLY A 18 -24.65 -29.32 -2.21
N ARG A 19 -23.71 -29.85 -1.41
CA ARG A 19 -22.82 -29.01 -0.60
C ARG A 19 -22.04 -28.15 -1.59
N ALA A 20 -22.52 -26.93 -1.85
CA ALA A 20 -21.70 -25.90 -2.45
C ALA A 20 -20.46 -25.77 -1.56
N GLN A 21 -19.32 -26.23 -2.05
CA GLN A 21 -18.04 -26.03 -1.40
C GLN A 21 -17.83 -24.53 -1.35
N LYS A 22 -18.05 -23.91 -0.17
CA LYS A 22 -17.79 -22.48 0.02
C LYS A 22 -16.36 -22.23 -0.43
N SER A 23 -16.16 -21.33 -1.41
CA SER A 23 -14.82 -20.93 -1.82
C SER A 23 -14.08 -20.40 -0.59
N LYS A 24 -12.84 -20.87 -0.43
CA LYS A 24 -11.96 -20.47 0.67
C LYS A 24 -11.13 -19.26 0.25
N ALA A 25 -10.75 -18.43 1.21
CA ALA A 25 -9.75 -17.39 0.97
C ALA A 25 -8.41 -18.00 0.53
N HIS A 26 -7.60 -17.21 -0.16
CA HIS A 26 -6.23 -17.54 -0.51
C HIS A 26 -5.28 -16.39 -0.23
N ASN A 27 -4.01 -16.74 -0.02
CA ASN A 27 -2.91 -15.79 -0.04
C ASN A 27 -2.51 -15.45 -1.49
N PRO A 28 -1.95 -14.25 -1.75
CA PRO A 28 -1.93 -13.08 -0.87
C PRO A 28 -3.36 -12.56 -0.58
N VAL A 29 -3.59 -12.02 0.62
CA VAL A 29 -4.93 -11.49 0.98
C VAL A 29 -5.25 -10.19 0.26
N ILE A 30 -4.23 -9.37 -0.02
CA ILE A 30 -4.31 -8.20 -0.89
C ILE A 30 -3.17 -8.33 -1.92
N TYR A 31 -3.50 -8.49 -3.20
CA TYR A 31 -2.48 -8.61 -4.24
C TYR A 31 -2.05 -7.24 -4.80
N ALA A 32 -1.64 -6.33 -3.91
CA ALA A 32 -1.18 -4.98 -4.24
C ALA A 32 -0.20 -4.48 -3.16
N ASP A 33 0.57 -3.43 -3.45
CA ASP A 33 1.56 -2.86 -2.54
C ASP A 33 0.90 -2.26 -1.27
N VAL A 34 0.93 -3.03 -0.17
CA VAL A 34 0.45 -2.64 1.15
C VAL A 34 1.43 -3.18 2.21
N PRO A 35 2.57 -2.51 2.39
CA PRO A 35 3.65 -2.97 3.26
C PRO A 35 3.54 -2.49 4.71
N ASP A 36 4.43 -3.00 5.56
CA ASP A 36 4.69 -2.53 6.93
C ASP A 36 3.40 -2.41 7.76
N LEU A 37 2.58 -3.45 7.66
CA LEU A 37 1.24 -3.55 8.23
C LEU A 37 1.29 -3.48 9.75
N SER A 38 0.42 -2.69 10.38
CA SER A 38 0.12 -2.80 11.80
C SER A 38 -1.39 -2.95 11.98
N MET A 39 -1.82 -4.06 12.58
CA MET A 39 -3.23 -4.43 12.64
C MET A 39 -3.73 -4.52 14.08
N ILE A 40 -4.98 -4.11 14.29
CA ILE A 40 -5.71 -4.28 15.54
C ILE A 40 -7.13 -4.78 15.26
N ARG A 41 -7.76 -5.33 16.29
CA ARG A 41 -9.19 -5.64 16.31
C ARG A 41 -9.87 -4.83 17.40
N VAL A 42 -11.01 -4.23 17.10
CA VAL A 42 -11.89 -3.54 18.06
C VAL A 42 -13.30 -4.11 17.87
N GLY A 43 -13.74 -4.92 18.83
CA GLY A 43 -14.95 -5.74 18.67
C GLY A 43 -14.80 -6.74 17.53
N ASP A 44 -15.70 -6.65 16.54
CA ASP A 44 -15.72 -7.52 15.35
C ASP A 44 -15.10 -6.87 14.11
N THR A 45 -14.46 -5.70 14.28
CA THR A 45 -13.84 -4.94 13.18
C THR A 45 -12.33 -4.96 13.30
N TYR A 46 -11.66 -5.21 12.17
CA TYR A 46 -10.22 -5.15 12.02
C TYR A 46 -9.84 -3.83 11.34
N TYR A 47 -8.79 -3.20 11.86
CA TYR A 47 -8.17 -2.03 11.26
C TYR A 47 -6.69 -2.29 11.02
N MET A 48 -6.16 -1.72 9.93
CA MET A 48 -4.77 -1.87 9.54
C MET A 48 -4.21 -0.54 9.05
N SER A 49 -3.07 -0.12 9.58
CA SER A 49 -2.24 0.93 8.97
C SER A 49 -1.17 0.31 8.07
N SER A 50 -0.65 1.09 7.13
CA SER A 50 0.41 0.66 6.20
C SER A 50 1.27 1.84 5.77
N THR A 51 2.47 1.55 5.26
CA THR A 51 3.43 2.55 4.75
C THR A 51 3.09 2.99 3.32
N THR A 52 3.20 4.29 3.04
CA THR A 52 3.17 4.82 1.66
C THR A 52 4.25 5.85 1.36
N MET A 53 5.25 5.99 2.23
CA MET A 53 6.48 6.75 1.94
C MET A 53 6.19 8.20 1.55
N HIS A 54 6.48 8.53 0.29
CA HIS A 54 6.41 9.85 -0.33
C HIS A 54 5.04 10.12 -0.95
N MET A 55 4.10 9.18 -0.86
CA MET A 55 2.74 9.35 -1.38
C MET A 55 1.87 10.12 -0.39
N ASN A 56 1.03 11.02 -0.91
CA ASN A 56 0.13 11.85 -0.10
C ASN A 56 -1.33 11.76 -0.59
N PRO A 57 -2.33 11.57 0.29
CA PRO A 57 -2.22 11.48 1.75
C PRO A 57 -1.44 10.24 2.22
N GLY A 58 -0.86 10.30 3.42
CA GLY A 58 0.09 9.33 3.96
C GLY A 58 -0.49 8.50 5.10
N VAL A 59 0.11 7.33 5.34
CA VAL A 59 -0.31 6.34 6.36
C VAL A 59 -1.78 5.92 6.17
N PRO A 60 -2.10 5.18 5.08
CA PRO A 60 -3.44 4.67 4.83
C PRO A 60 -3.95 3.82 5.98
N ILE A 61 -5.24 3.96 6.27
CA ILE A 61 -5.98 3.14 7.20
C ILE A 61 -7.02 2.33 6.44
N MET A 62 -7.01 1.02 6.65
CA MET A 62 -7.93 0.07 6.04
C MET A 62 -8.80 -0.61 7.09
N LYS A 63 -9.99 -1.04 6.68
CA LYS A 63 -10.97 -1.77 7.49
C LYS A 63 -11.35 -3.09 6.84
N SER A 64 -11.55 -4.11 7.68
CA SER A 64 -12.14 -5.40 7.30
C SER A 64 -13.01 -5.94 8.45
N ASN A 65 -13.94 -6.83 8.14
CA ASN A 65 -14.72 -7.61 9.13
C ASN A 65 -14.33 -9.10 9.12
N ASP A 66 -13.41 -9.51 8.26
CA ASP A 66 -13.09 -10.92 8.01
C ASP A 66 -11.59 -11.21 7.77
N LEU A 67 -10.72 -10.21 7.96
CA LEU A 67 -9.27 -10.24 7.68
C LEU A 67 -8.87 -10.41 6.20
N ILE A 68 -9.84 -10.57 5.30
CA ILE A 68 -9.59 -10.87 3.88
C ILE A 68 -10.01 -9.70 2.99
N ASN A 69 -11.21 -9.17 3.19
CA ASN A 69 -11.82 -8.18 2.31
C ASN A 69 -11.64 -6.79 2.90
N TRP A 70 -10.61 -6.10 2.44
CA TRP A 70 -10.18 -4.79 2.95
C TRP A 70 -10.66 -3.64 2.07
N LYS A 71 -10.92 -2.50 2.71
CA LYS A 71 -11.14 -1.22 2.04
C LYS A 71 -10.43 -0.09 2.77
N LEU A 72 -9.95 0.91 2.03
CA LEU A 72 -9.48 2.16 2.60
C LEU A 72 -10.64 2.90 3.28
N VAL A 73 -10.39 3.43 4.48
CA VAL A 73 -11.36 4.21 5.24
C VAL A 73 -10.84 5.58 5.64
N ASN A 74 -9.53 5.77 5.76
CA ASN A 74 -8.94 7.05 6.13
C ASN A 74 -7.44 7.10 5.81
N TYR A 75 -6.82 8.25 6.04
CA TYR A 75 -5.37 8.44 6.12
C TYR A 75 -5.04 9.17 7.42
N ALA A 76 -3.92 8.85 8.06
CA ALA A 76 -3.55 9.53 9.31
C ALA A 76 -3.14 11.00 9.07
N CYS A 77 -2.61 11.32 7.89
CA CYS A 77 -2.22 12.68 7.52
C CYS A 77 -2.40 12.96 6.03
N SER A 78 -2.70 14.21 5.68
CA SER A 78 -2.65 14.70 4.30
C SER A 78 -1.23 14.86 3.77
N ALA A 79 -0.31 15.29 4.64
CA ALA A 79 1.12 15.36 4.45
C ALA A 79 1.82 15.23 5.81
N ILE A 80 3.02 14.66 5.85
CA ILE A 80 3.79 14.57 7.10
C ILE A 80 4.33 15.96 7.52
N GLU A 81 4.79 16.75 6.55
CA GLU A 81 5.23 18.14 6.67
C GLU A 81 4.97 18.86 5.33
N ASP A 82 4.55 20.13 5.39
CA ASP A 82 4.22 20.93 4.19
C ASP A 82 5.37 21.81 3.70
N ASN A 83 6.31 22.17 4.58
CA ASN A 83 7.40 23.11 4.30
C ASN A 83 8.74 22.38 4.19
N ASN A 84 8.88 21.52 3.17
CA ASN A 84 10.12 20.79 2.92
C ASN A 84 10.33 20.56 1.43
N ASP A 85 11.42 21.09 0.86
CA ASP A 85 11.73 20.97 -0.56
C ASP A 85 11.68 19.53 -1.08
N LYS A 86 12.19 18.57 -0.31
CA LYS A 86 12.24 17.16 -0.73
C LYS A 86 10.84 16.55 -0.80
N LEU A 87 9.98 16.85 0.19
CA LEU A 87 8.60 16.36 0.23
C LEU A 87 7.70 17.07 -0.78
N ASN A 88 8.08 18.28 -1.19
CA ASN A 88 7.34 19.09 -2.15
C ASN A 88 7.85 18.97 -3.59
N LEU A 89 8.91 18.20 -3.89
CA LEU A 89 9.55 18.22 -5.22
C LEU A 89 9.99 19.63 -5.65
N ASP A 90 10.45 20.46 -4.72
CA ASP A 90 10.94 21.80 -5.01
C ASP A 90 12.47 21.84 -5.11
N ASN A 91 12.99 22.83 -5.84
CA ASN A 91 14.43 23.04 -6.02
C ASN A 91 15.18 21.78 -6.53
N ASN A 92 14.54 20.99 -7.41
CA ASN A 92 15.04 19.71 -7.93
C ASN A 92 15.42 18.68 -6.85
N LYS A 93 14.78 18.76 -5.68
CA LYS A 93 14.92 17.76 -4.62
C LYS A 93 13.74 16.80 -4.65
N ASN A 94 13.92 15.62 -4.09
CA ASN A 94 12.88 14.60 -3.87
C ASN A 94 13.25 13.77 -2.63
N ASP A 95 12.30 12.97 -2.15
CA ASP A 95 12.55 11.98 -1.10
C ASP A 95 11.88 10.63 -1.41
N TYR A 96 12.10 10.15 -2.63
CA TYR A 96 11.62 8.85 -3.06
C TYR A 96 12.03 7.71 -2.11
N GLY A 97 11.06 6.84 -1.82
CA GLY A 97 11.12 5.74 -0.83
C GLY A 97 11.42 6.16 0.60
N ARG A 98 11.30 7.44 0.91
CA ARG A 98 11.35 8.01 2.26
C ARG A 98 10.01 8.70 2.54
N GLY A 99 9.93 9.60 3.52
CA GLY A 99 8.66 10.13 4.01
C GLY A 99 8.15 9.31 5.20
N SER A 100 6.88 8.87 5.18
CA SER A 100 6.31 8.04 6.24
C SER A 100 6.71 6.56 6.08
N TRP A 101 7.45 6.00 7.03
CA TRP A 101 7.85 4.58 7.07
C TRP A 101 6.99 3.76 8.04
N ALA A 102 7.47 2.58 8.46
CA ALA A 102 6.70 1.61 9.23
C ALA A 102 5.93 2.26 10.38
N SER A 103 4.65 1.90 10.45
CA SER A 103 3.69 2.48 11.39
C SER A 103 3.34 1.53 12.52
N SER A 104 2.86 2.07 13.63
CA SER A 104 2.30 1.30 14.75
C SER A 104 0.88 1.78 15.04
N LEU A 105 -0.10 0.87 14.98
CA LEU A 105 -1.51 1.12 15.25
C LEU A 105 -1.94 0.46 16.55
N ARG A 106 -2.56 1.22 17.45
CA ARG A 106 -3.06 0.77 18.77
C ARG A 106 -4.44 1.35 19.06
N TYR A 107 -5.20 0.66 19.91
CA TYR A 107 -6.44 1.19 20.49
C TYR A 107 -6.35 1.07 22.00
N HIS A 108 -6.55 2.18 22.70
CA HIS A 108 -6.47 2.24 24.15
C HIS A 108 -7.54 3.20 24.69
N LYS A 109 -8.34 2.71 25.65
CA LYS A 109 -9.37 3.49 26.38
C LYS A 109 -10.25 4.38 25.48
N GLY A 110 -10.77 3.83 24.38
CA GLY A 110 -11.68 4.56 23.48
C GLY A 110 -10.99 5.38 22.38
N ILE A 111 -9.67 5.36 22.30
CA ILE A 111 -8.89 6.19 21.37
C ILE A 111 -7.99 5.31 20.52
N TYR A 112 -7.99 5.58 19.21
CA TYR A 112 -7.06 5.01 18.24
C TYR A 112 -5.81 5.85 18.18
N TYR A 113 -4.65 5.20 18.18
CA TYR A 113 -3.33 5.81 18.06
C TYR A 113 -2.61 5.19 16.86
N VAL A 114 -2.16 6.03 15.93
CA VAL A 114 -1.34 5.63 14.78
C VAL A 114 -0.06 6.42 14.85
N SER A 115 1.09 5.76 14.89
CA SER A 115 2.38 6.43 14.82
C SER A 115 3.18 6.02 13.60
N THR A 116 4.01 6.93 13.10
CA THR A 116 4.96 6.73 11.99
C THR A 116 6.19 7.55 12.27
N PHE A 117 7.32 7.20 11.64
CA PHE A 117 8.51 8.05 11.66
C PHE A 117 8.90 8.46 10.23
N SER A 118 9.78 9.44 10.15
CA SER A 118 10.33 9.91 8.88
C SER A 118 11.79 10.31 9.04
N GLY A 119 12.68 9.54 8.41
CA GLY A 119 14.09 9.90 8.28
C GLY A 119 14.31 11.20 7.49
N THR A 120 13.34 11.61 6.66
CA THR A 120 13.34 12.90 5.95
C THR A 120 13.34 14.08 6.91
N THR A 121 12.56 13.95 7.98
CA THR A 121 12.28 15.05 8.92
C THR A 121 13.02 14.87 10.25
N GLY A 122 13.56 13.68 10.51
CA GLY A 122 14.23 13.36 11.77
C GLY A 122 13.27 13.21 12.95
N LYS A 123 11.98 12.93 12.69
CA LYS A 123 10.90 12.98 13.68
C LYS A 123 10.04 11.72 13.67
N THR A 124 9.32 11.52 14.76
CA THR A 124 8.21 10.55 14.90
C THR A 124 6.92 11.31 15.13
N TYR A 125 5.86 10.89 14.44
CA TYR A 125 4.53 11.50 14.46
C TYR A 125 3.56 10.52 15.08
N ILE A 126 2.73 10.99 16.00
CA ILE A 126 1.68 10.21 16.65
C ILE A 126 0.35 10.90 16.40
N PHE A 127 -0.58 10.20 15.76
CA PHE A 127 -1.93 10.64 15.44
C PHE A 127 -2.92 9.93 16.37
N SER A 128 -3.83 10.68 16.98
CA SER A 128 -4.86 10.12 17.86
C SER A 128 -6.26 10.58 17.46
N SER A 129 -7.24 9.66 17.50
CA SER A 129 -8.63 9.94 17.14
C SER A 129 -9.59 9.00 17.89
N LYS A 130 -10.80 9.48 18.19
CA LYS A 130 -11.91 8.62 18.64
C LYS A 130 -12.64 7.92 17.49
N ASN A 131 -12.47 8.40 16.27
CA ASN A 131 -13.08 7.88 15.05
C ASN A 131 -11.99 7.67 13.99
N ILE A 132 -11.47 6.44 13.90
CA ILE A 132 -10.42 6.07 12.97
C ILE A 132 -10.85 6.21 11.50
N GLU A 133 -12.14 6.09 11.21
CA GLU A 133 -12.67 6.13 9.84
C GLU A 133 -12.85 7.56 9.32
N ASN A 134 -13.04 8.56 10.19
CA ASN A 134 -13.33 9.93 9.74
C ASN A 134 -12.46 11.01 10.39
N GLY A 135 -11.63 10.65 11.38
CA GLY A 135 -10.90 11.62 12.18
C GLY A 135 -11.83 12.48 13.07
N PRO A 136 -11.46 13.73 13.39
CA PRO A 136 -10.17 14.35 13.07
C PRO A 136 -9.03 13.69 13.84
N TRP A 137 -7.81 13.82 13.32
CA TRP A 137 -6.59 13.35 13.99
C TRP A 137 -5.95 14.49 14.78
N LYS A 138 -5.71 14.29 16.08
CA LYS A 138 -4.77 15.11 16.85
C LYS A 138 -3.36 14.60 16.57
N ARG A 139 -2.46 15.49 16.13
CA ARG A 139 -1.05 15.19 15.84
C ARG A 139 -0.14 15.62 17.00
N THR A 140 0.74 14.71 17.42
CA THR A 140 1.87 14.96 18.32
C THR A 140 3.16 14.60 17.60
N VAL A 141 4.25 15.31 17.89
CA VAL A 141 5.54 15.14 17.21
C VAL A 141 6.64 14.96 18.25
N LEU A 142 7.44 13.91 18.09
CA LEU A 142 8.66 13.67 18.87
C LEU A 142 9.87 14.04 18.02
N ASN A 143 10.85 14.74 18.63
CA ASN A 143 12.03 15.28 17.96
C ASN A 143 13.15 14.24 17.76
N ASN A 144 12.77 13.01 17.44
CA ASN A 144 13.69 11.95 17.04
C ASN A 144 12.96 10.99 16.09
N SER A 145 13.70 10.43 15.13
CA SER A 145 13.21 9.42 14.20
C SER A 145 13.39 8.03 14.82
N TYR A 146 12.42 7.58 15.59
CA TYR A 146 12.42 6.25 16.19
C TYR A 146 12.17 5.17 15.11
N HIS A 147 13.27 4.65 14.54
CA HIS A 147 13.27 3.67 13.45
C HIS A 147 12.50 2.41 13.83
N ASP A 148 11.51 2.06 12.99
CA ASP A 148 10.67 0.87 13.08
C ASP A 148 10.09 0.61 14.47
N HIS A 149 9.53 1.66 15.06
CA HIS A 149 9.05 1.60 16.44
C HIS A 149 7.69 0.92 16.62
N SER A 150 7.45 0.43 17.84
CA SER A 150 6.15 -0.08 18.30
C SER A 150 5.71 0.63 19.58
N LEU A 151 4.48 1.13 19.58
CA LEU A 151 3.82 1.64 20.78
C LEU A 151 3.19 0.48 21.57
N LEU A 152 3.27 0.53 22.91
CA LEU A 152 2.52 -0.33 23.82
C LEU A 152 1.94 0.51 24.95
N PHE A 153 0.63 0.46 25.13
CA PHE A 153 -0.04 0.92 26.35
C PHE A 153 -0.14 -0.26 27.29
N ASP A 154 0.60 -0.25 28.39
CA ASP A 154 0.74 -1.41 29.28
C ASP A 154 -0.21 -1.33 30.49
N ASP A 155 -0.45 -2.47 31.13
CA ASP A 155 -1.38 -2.61 32.26
C ASP A 155 -0.86 -1.93 33.53
N ASP A 156 0.45 -1.64 33.60
CA ASP A 156 1.07 -0.86 34.68
C ASP A 156 0.79 0.65 34.58
N GLY A 157 0.04 1.07 33.56
CA GLY A 157 -0.35 2.46 33.30
C GLY A 157 0.67 3.25 32.50
N LYS A 158 1.78 2.65 32.08
CA LYS A 158 2.83 3.31 31.29
C LYS A 158 2.62 3.12 29.80
N VAL A 159 3.24 4.02 29.04
CA VAL A 159 3.29 3.95 27.58
C VAL A 159 4.73 3.73 27.14
N TYR A 160 4.99 2.58 26.53
CA TYR A 160 6.31 2.21 26.03
C TYR A 160 6.41 2.42 24.53
N LEU A 161 7.60 2.83 24.09
CA LEU A 161 8.01 2.84 22.70
C LEU A 161 9.27 1.98 22.56
N VAL A 162 9.17 0.90 21.79
CA VAL A 162 10.31 0.03 21.43
C VAL A 162 10.76 0.38 20.02
N TRP A 163 12.06 0.49 19.76
CA TRP A 163 12.59 0.84 18.43
C TRP A 163 14.02 0.35 18.23
N GLY A 164 14.50 0.41 16.98
CA GLY A 164 15.90 0.14 16.64
C GLY A 164 16.06 -0.83 15.48
N SER A 165 17.31 -1.18 15.20
CA SER A 165 17.67 -2.19 14.19
C SER A 165 18.87 -2.99 14.71
N GLY A 166 18.71 -4.32 14.79
CA GLY A 166 19.68 -5.24 15.40
C GLY A 166 19.70 -5.14 16.92
N LYS A 167 20.17 -4.01 17.46
CA LYS A 167 20.05 -3.66 18.87
C LYS A 167 18.76 -2.89 19.08
N LEU A 168 17.91 -3.36 19.99
CA LEU A 168 16.60 -2.77 20.26
C LEU A 168 16.61 -2.03 21.59
N TYR A 169 15.94 -0.88 21.60
CA TYR A 169 15.82 0.01 22.76
C TYR A 169 14.35 0.12 23.18
N ILE A 170 14.15 0.52 24.42
CA ILE A 170 12.84 0.86 24.98
C ILE A 170 12.93 2.18 25.74
N ILE A 171 11.83 2.93 25.74
CA ILE A 171 11.67 4.19 26.44
C ILE A 171 10.22 4.36 26.85
N GLU A 172 9.99 5.11 27.91
CA GLU A 172 8.67 5.54 28.36
C GLU A 172 8.31 6.89 27.72
N LEU A 173 7.05 7.04 27.33
CA LEU A 173 6.47 8.31 26.93
C LEU A 173 5.66 8.91 28.07
N GLU A 174 5.47 10.22 28.05
CA GLU A 174 4.43 10.83 28.87
C GLU A 174 3.06 10.21 28.56
N ASN A 175 2.15 10.17 29.55
CA ASN A 175 0.85 9.51 29.39
C ASN A 175 -0.03 10.12 28.29
N ASP A 176 0.20 11.40 27.96
CA ASP A 176 -0.47 12.11 26.87
C ASP A 176 0.31 12.05 25.53
N LEU A 177 1.41 11.29 25.50
CA LEU A 177 2.34 11.08 24.40
C LEU A 177 3.09 12.35 23.94
N SER A 178 3.01 13.44 24.70
CA SER A 178 3.56 14.75 24.32
C SER A 178 5.08 14.78 24.26
N ALA A 179 5.74 13.94 25.07
CA ALA A 179 7.18 13.91 25.21
C ALA A 179 7.67 12.51 25.61
N VAL A 180 8.99 12.37 25.55
CA VAL A 180 9.73 11.18 25.90
C VAL A 180 10.36 11.40 27.28
N LYS A 181 10.33 10.38 28.14
CA LYS A 181 11.04 10.37 29.42
C LYS A 181 12.45 9.83 29.20
N GLU A 182 13.37 10.70 28.79
CA GLU A 182 14.72 10.32 28.32
C GLU A 182 15.52 9.50 29.34
N GLU A 183 15.31 9.72 30.64
CA GLU A 183 15.94 8.96 31.72
C GLU A 183 15.54 7.48 31.76
N THR A 184 14.43 7.12 31.12
CA THR A 184 13.95 5.73 31.05
C THR A 184 14.55 4.93 29.90
N LYS A 185 15.30 5.60 29.01
CA LYS A 185 15.93 4.98 27.84
C LYS A 185 16.89 3.88 28.27
N ARG A 186 16.67 2.67 27.76
CA ARG A 186 17.58 1.54 27.97
C ARG A 186 17.59 0.58 26.78
N VAL A 187 18.65 -0.21 26.70
CA VAL A 187 18.67 -1.36 25.80
C VAL A 187 17.62 -2.38 26.27
N LEU A 188 16.78 -2.85 25.34
CA LEU A 188 15.81 -3.91 25.58
C LEU A 188 16.42 -5.27 25.23
N ILE A 189 17.00 -5.38 24.03
CA ILE A 189 17.66 -6.59 23.52
C ILE A 189 18.95 -6.17 22.80
N GLU A 190 20.08 -6.70 23.25
CA GLU A 190 21.41 -6.30 22.76
C GLU A 190 21.65 -6.72 21.29
N ASN A 191 21.19 -7.92 20.92
CA ASN A 191 21.21 -8.43 19.55
C ASN A 191 19.94 -9.24 19.26
N ALA A 192 18.89 -8.57 18.78
CA ALA A 192 17.64 -9.21 18.39
C ALA A 192 17.79 -10.10 17.13
N SER A 193 18.87 -9.95 16.37
CA SER A 193 19.14 -10.79 15.19
C SER A 193 19.73 -12.15 15.53
N ALA A 194 20.15 -12.39 16.77
CA ALA A 194 20.83 -13.62 17.18
C ALA A 194 20.12 -14.92 16.75
N PRO A 195 18.77 -15.04 16.82
CA PRO A 195 18.10 -16.26 16.36
C PRO A 195 18.19 -16.49 14.85
N GLY A 196 18.48 -15.45 14.06
CA GLY A 196 18.72 -15.54 12.61
C GLY A 196 20.12 -16.03 12.22
N GLY A 197 21.01 -16.27 13.20
CA GLY A 197 22.39 -16.70 12.99
C GLY A 197 23.40 -15.55 12.93
N ASP A 198 24.67 -15.89 12.68
CA ASP A 198 25.79 -14.95 12.82
C ASP A 198 25.97 -14.02 11.60
N GLN A 199 25.52 -14.45 10.42
CA GLN A 199 25.68 -13.69 9.19
C GLN A 199 24.35 -13.03 8.79
N ILE A 200 24.20 -11.76 9.15
CA ILE A 200 22.97 -11.01 8.94
C ILE A 200 23.17 -9.94 7.86
N MET A 201 22.30 -9.92 6.84
CA MET A 201 22.28 -8.91 5.78
C MET A 201 21.40 -7.71 6.17
N LEU A 202 20.23 -7.98 6.76
CA LEU A 202 19.34 -6.96 7.34
C LEU A 202 19.15 -7.30 8.83
N PRO A 203 19.65 -6.46 9.76
CA PRO A 203 19.44 -6.64 11.19
C PRO A 203 17.95 -6.64 11.56
N SER A 204 17.63 -7.20 12.73
CA SER A 204 16.25 -7.25 13.22
C SER A 204 15.62 -5.86 13.32
N GLU A 205 14.57 -5.61 12.56
CA GLU A 205 13.80 -4.36 12.56
C GLU A 205 12.29 -4.64 12.44
N GLY A 206 11.47 -3.66 12.12
CA GLY A 206 10.01 -3.80 11.99
C GLY A 206 9.32 -4.24 13.29
N SER A 207 9.74 -3.67 14.43
CA SER A 207 9.28 -4.11 15.75
C SER A 207 7.76 -4.01 15.92
N GLN A 208 7.12 -5.10 16.35
CA GLN A 208 5.73 -5.09 16.81
C GLN A 208 5.59 -5.82 18.15
N LEU A 209 5.28 -5.05 19.18
CA LEU A 209 5.16 -5.54 20.55
C LEU A 209 3.70 -5.87 20.88
N PHE A 210 3.47 -7.03 21.50
CA PHE A 210 2.16 -7.47 21.96
C PHE A 210 2.26 -7.89 23.42
N LYS A 211 1.21 -7.63 24.19
CA LYS A 211 1.01 -8.25 25.50
C LYS A 211 -0.20 -9.17 25.41
N ILE A 212 0.02 -10.47 25.60
CA ILE A 212 -1.00 -11.51 25.45
C ILE A 212 -0.95 -12.39 26.68
N LYS A 213 -2.06 -12.48 27.42
CA LYS A 213 -2.20 -13.31 28.64
C LYS A 213 -1.04 -13.11 29.63
N GLY A 214 -0.65 -11.85 29.87
CA GLY A 214 0.41 -11.49 30.82
C GLY A 214 1.84 -11.65 30.30
N LYS A 215 2.05 -12.14 29.08
CA LYS A 215 3.38 -12.28 28.46
C LYS A 215 3.58 -11.28 27.34
N TYR A 216 4.82 -10.88 27.11
CA TYR A 216 5.21 -9.97 26.05
C TYR A 216 5.79 -10.74 24.87
N TYR A 217 5.38 -10.35 23.66
CA TYR A 217 5.84 -10.92 22.39
C TYR A 217 6.29 -9.79 21.47
N LEU A 218 7.56 -9.79 21.08
CA LEU A 218 8.14 -8.80 20.19
C LEU A 218 8.51 -9.44 18.86
N PHE A 219 7.73 -9.11 17.83
CA PHE A 219 7.95 -9.55 16.46
C PHE A 219 8.93 -8.61 15.77
N ASN A 220 9.88 -9.17 15.03
CA ASN A 220 10.78 -8.44 14.15
C ASN A 220 10.95 -9.20 12.83
N ILE A 221 11.35 -8.48 11.79
CA ILE A 221 11.93 -9.04 10.57
C ILE A 221 13.44 -9.05 10.71
N CYS A 222 14.09 -10.15 10.31
CA CYS A 222 15.52 -10.24 10.10
C CYS A 222 15.79 -10.86 8.72
N TRP A 223 16.92 -10.52 8.07
CA TRP A 223 17.33 -11.19 6.84
C TRP A 223 18.74 -11.75 6.96
N PRO A 224 18.88 -13.06 7.24
CA PRO A 224 20.16 -13.75 7.20
C PRO A 224 20.79 -13.70 5.80
N LYS A 225 22.11 -13.55 5.73
CA LYS A 225 22.85 -13.56 4.47
C LYS A 225 22.64 -14.90 3.76
N ASN A 226 22.40 -14.87 2.44
CA ASN A 226 22.06 -16.04 1.62
C ASN A 226 20.75 -16.77 2.01
N GLY A 227 19.98 -16.21 2.95
CA GLY A 227 18.66 -16.70 3.33
C GLY A 227 17.53 -15.83 2.76
N MET A 228 16.41 -15.80 3.46
CA MET A 228 15.25 -14.99 3.13
C MET A 228 14.83 -14.12 4.32
N ARG A 229 13.94 -13.15 4.04
CA ARG A 229 13.23 -12.41 5.08
C ARG A 229 12.57 -13.40 6.07
N THR A 230 12.88 -13.27 7.35
CA THR A 230 12.59 -14.24 8.43
C THR A 230 11.90 -13.52 9.60
N VAL A 231 10.83 -14.11 10.13
CA VAL A 231 10.18 -13.60 11.35
C VAL A 231 10.98 -14.07 12.57
N ILE A 232 11.38 -13.14 13.42
CA ILE A 232 11.99 -13.41 14.73
C ILE A 232 11.02 -12.98 15.81
N ILE A 233 10.74 -13.86 16.78
CA ILE A 233 9.82 -13.60 17.88
C ILE A 233 10.61 -13.68 19.18
N HIS A 234 10.59 -12.62 19.96
CA HIS A 234 11.08 -12.63 21.33
C HIS A 234 9.94 -12.70 22.32
N LYS A 235 10.06 -13.52 23.36
CA LYS A 235 9.08 -13.70 24.44
C LYS A 235 9.70 -13.33 25.80
N ALA A 236 8.94 -12.65 26.64
CA ALA A 236 9.32 -12.37 28.03
C ALA A 236 8.10 -12.35 28.96
N ASP A 237 8.31 -12.66 30.25
CA ASP A 237 7.28 -12.55 31.30
C ASP A 237 7.14 -11.11 31.84
N ALA A 238 8.18 -10.29 31.67
CA ALA A 238 8.20 -8.89 32.05
C ALA A 238 8.81 -8.05 30.92
N ILE A 239 8.38 -6.80 30.77
CA ILE A 239 8.93 -5.86 29.78
C ILE A 239 10.43 -5.59 30.01
N SER A 240 10.92 -5.80 31.23
CA SER A 240 12.35 -5.75 31.57
C SER A 240 13.17 -6.89 30.98
N GLY A 241 12.52 -7.95 30.50
CA GLY A 241 13.16 -9.22 30.18
C GLY A 241 13.35 -10.10 31.43
N PRO A 242 14.17 -11.17 31.31
CA PRO A 242 14.94 -11.55 30.13
C PRO A 242 14.06 -11.93 28.93
N TRP A 243 14.57 -11.71 27.72
CA TRP A 243 13.88 -12.03 26.47
C TRP A 243 14.48 -13.28 25.83
N GLU A 244 13.65 -14.30 25.58
CA GLU A 244 14.01 -15.49 24.81
C GLU A 244 13.61 -15.27 23.34
N GLY A 245 14.53 -15.46 22.39
CA GLY A 245 14.29 -15.24 20.96
C GLY A 245 14.29 -16.52 20.13
N LYS A 246 13.36 -16.65 19.16
CA LYS A 246 13.27 -17.79 18.22
C LYS A 246 12.92 -17.34 16.82
N ILE A 247 13.28 -18.15 15.82
CA ILE A 247 12.68 -18.04 14.48
C ILE A 247 11.22 -18.43 14.59
N GLY A 248 10.32 -17.51 14.22
CA GLY A 248 8.88 -17.77 14.14
C GLY A 248 8.46 -18.35 12.80
N LEU A 249 9.02 -17.84 11.69
CA LEU A 249 8.71 -18.29 10.32
C LEU A 249 9.85 -17.95 9.36
N GLN A 250 10.20 -18.90 8.49
CA GLN A 250 11.16 -18.71 7.40
C GLN A 250 10.65 -19.43 6.13
N ASP A 251 9.64 -18.85 5.49
CA ASP A 251 9.03 -19.42 4.29
C ASP A 251 8.56 -18.32 3.33
N LEU A 252 8.81 -18.51 2.03
CA LEU A 252 8.49 -17.56 0.94
C LEU A 252 9.07 -16.13 1.06
N GLY A 253 9.84 -15.85 2.12
CA GLY A 253 10.21 -14.49 2.53
C GLY A 253 9.03 -13.70 3.11
N ALA A 254 7.95 -14.36 3.55
CA ALA A 254 6.83 -13.72 4.24
C ALA A 254 7.23 -13.39 5.68
N ALA A 255 7.38 -12.10 5.97
CA ALA A 255 7.84 -11.62 7.26
C ALA A 255 7.43 -10.15 7.48
N GLN A 256 7.78 -9.60 8.65
CA GLN A 256 7.40 -8.26 9.13
C GLN A 256 5.90 -8.07 9.29
N GLY A 257 5.48 -7.82 10.52
CA GLY A 257 4.08 -7.80 10.92
C GLY A 257 3.93 -8.28 12.35
N GLY A 258 2.82 -8.93 12.66
CA GLY A 258 2.51 -9.28 14.03
C GLY A 258 1.34 -10.24 14.17
N LEU A 259 0.68 -10.23 15.32
CA LEU A 259 -0.40 -11.14 15.68
C LEU A 259 -1.76 -10.45 15.66
N ILE A 260 -2.78 -11.17 15.20
CA ILE A 260 -4.17 -10.76 15.28
C ILE A 260 -5.04 -11.96 15.67
N ASP A 261 -6.03 -11.72 16.53
CA ASP A 261 -7.00 -12.72 16.93
C ASP A 261 -8.37 -12.43 16.31
N THR A 262 -9.19 -13.46 16.20
CA THR A 262 -10.59 -13.37 15.78
C THR A 262 -11.52 -13.37 17.01
N PRO A 263 -12.78 -12.92 16.88
CA PRO A 263 -13.75 -12.98 17.97
C PRO A 263 -14.00 -14.40 18.51
N ASP A 264 -13.85 -15.44 17.68
CA ASP A 264 -13.95 -16.85 18.07
C ASP A 264 -12.64 -17.45 18.63
N GLY A 265 -11.61 -16.61 18.85
CA GLY A 265 -10.37 -16.99 19.52
C GLY A 265 -9.33 -17.70 18.66
N LYS A 266 -9.54 -17.76 17.33
CA LYS A 266 -8.48 -18.17 16.40
C LYS A 266 -7.43 -17.07 16.29
N TRP A 267 -6.19 -17.46 16.00
CA TRP A 267 -5.08 -16.52 15.83
C TRP A 267 -4.51 -16.63 14.43
N PHE A 268 -4.06 -15.48 13.93
CA PHE A 268 -3.32 -15.34 12.70
C PHE A 268 -2.11 -14.42 12.92
N SER A 269 -1.10 -14.58 12.07
CA SER A 269 -0.04 -13.62 11.91
C SER A 269 -0.20 -12.93 10.56
N TYR A 270 -0.35 -11.61 10.59
CA TYR A 270 -0.32 -10.79 9.39
C TYR A 270 1.14 -10.45 9.06
N LEU A 271 1.54 -10.68 7.81
CA LEU A 271 2.89 -10.47 7.30
C LEU A 271 2.81 -9.88 5.89
N PHE A 272 3.93 -9.58 5.26
CA PHE A 272 3.95 -9.30 3.82
C PHE A 272 5.16 -9.96 3.13
N ARG A 273 5.04 -10.11 1.80
CA ARG A 273 6.05 -10.72 0.95
C ARG A 273 6.48 -9.76 -0.15
N ASP A 274 7.78 -9.72 -0.44
CA ASP A 274 8.32 -8.96 -1.57
C ASP A 274 7.97 -9.71 -2.88
N ALA A 275 7.23 -9.05 -3.78
CA ALA A 275 6.61 -9.70 -4.93
C ALA A 275 6.94 -9.04 -6.28
N GLY A 276 8.13 -8.44 -6.41
CA GLY A 276 8.57 -7.82 -7.66
C GLY A 276 7.79 -6.54 -7.97
N GLY A 277 7.48 -6.31 -9.24
CA GLY A 277 6.91 -5.06 -9.74
C GLY A 277 5.58 -4.65 -9.07
N VAL A 278 4.76 -5.60 -8.62
CA VAL A 278 3.50 -5.28 -7.92
C VAL A 278 3.74 -4.68 -6.53
N GLY A 279 4.93 -4.89 -5.95
CA GLY A 279 5.33 -4.38 -4.64
C GLY A 279 5.36 -5.43 -3.54
N ARG A 280 5.07 -4.99 -2.33
CA ARG A 280 5.13 -5.77 -1.08
C ARG A 280 3.71 -6.08 -0.62
N ILE A 281 3.34 -7.36 -0.70
CA ILE A 281 1.93 -7.80 -0.69
C ILE A 281 1.57 -8.52 0.62
N PRO A 282 0.43 -8.19 1.26
CA PRO A 282 -0.03 -8.84 2.49
C PRO A 282 -0.29 -10.35 2.38
N TYR A 283 0.16 -11.06 3.41
CA TYR A 283 -0.08 -12.48 3.66
C TYR A 283 -0.67 -12.67 5.06
N LEU A 284 -1.48 -13.71 5.22
CA LEU A 284 -2.05 -14.11 6.50
C LEU A 284 -1.69 -15.57 6.78
N VAL A 285 -1.20 -15.84 7.99
CA VAL A 285 -0.68 -17.15 8.39
C VAL A 285 -1.42 -17.62 9.65
N PRO A 286 -2.08 -18.79 9.67
CA PRO A 286 -2.70 -19.32 10.88
C PRO A 286 -1.68 -19.51 12.02
N VAL A 287 -2.10 -19.25 13.25
CA VAL A 287 -1.26 -19.41 14.46
C VAL A 287 -1.92 -20.39 15.42
N LYS A 288 -1.13 -21.36 15.88
CA LYS A 288 -1.45 -22.23 17.02
C LYS A 288 -0.59 -21.82 18.21
N TRP A 289 -1.09 -22.02 19.44
CA TRP A 289 -0.34 -21.72 20.65
C TRP A 289 0.15 -23.02 21.29
N GLU A 290 1.45 -23.13 21.53
CA GLU A 290 2.08 -24.29 22.18
C GLU A 290 3.11 -23.80 23.21
N ASN A 291 3.00 -24.21 24.47
CA ASN A 291 3.92 -23.80 25.54
C ASN A 291 4.15 -22.28 25.59
N ASP A 292 3.05 -21.52 25.48
CA ASP A 292 3.01 -20.05 25.41
C ASP A 292 3.81 -19.44 24.25
N TRP A 293 4.10 -20.20 23.19
CA TRP A 293 4.69 -19.71 21.96
C TRP A 293 3.66 -19.70 20.82
N PRO A 294 3.60 -18.62 20.02
CA PRO A 294 2.86 -18.63 18.77
C PRO A 294 3.63 -19.44 17.72
N ILE A 295 3.03 -20.54 17.26
CA ILE A 295 3.54 -21.38 16.18
C ILE A 295 2.87 -20.91 14.88
N LEU A 296 3.66 -20.26 14.03
CA LEU A 296 3.20 -19.72 12.75
C LEU A 296 3.21 -20.80 11.68
N ALA A 297 2.05 -20.97 11.03
CA ALA A 297 1.83 -21.91 9.95
C ALA A 297 1.93 -23.40 10.36
N GLU A 298 1.16 -24.25 9.68
CA GLU A 298 1.29 -25.69 9.88
C GLU A 298 2.58 -26.18 9.21
N ASN A 299 3.42 -26.89 9.96
CA ASN A 299 4.74 -27.37 9.51
C ASN A 299 5.67 -26.25 8.98
N GLY A 300 5.48 -25.01 9.45
CA GLY A 300 6.29 -23.86 9.05
C GLY A 300 6.09 -23.42 7.58
N LYS A 301 4.99 -23.82 6.94
CA LYS A 301 4.68 -23.47 5.55
C LYS A 301 3.49 -22.52 5.45
N VAL A 302 3.69 -21.39 4.78
CA VAL A 302 2.63 -20.42 4.50
C VAL A 302 1.58 -21.09 3.63
N PRO A 303 0.31 -21.16 4.08
CA PRO A 303 -0.71 -21.86 3.31
C PRO A 303 -1.16 -21.01 2.12
N GLU A 304 -1.44 -21.68 1.01
CA GLU A 304 -2.07 -21.04 -0.14
C GLU A 304 -3.52 -20.67 0.16
N THR A 305 -4.26 -21.53 0.86
CA THR A 305 -5.68 -21.33 1.21
C THR A 305 -5.89 -21.13 2.71
N LEU A 306 -6.92 -20.37 3.06
CA LEU A 306 -7.26 -20.01 4.43
C LEU A 306 -8.70 -20.42 4.74
N ASP A 307 -8.95 -20.87 5.97
CA ASP A 307 -10.31 -21.13 6.48
C ASP A 307 -11.02 -19.82 6.87
N LEU A 308 -11.15 -18.93 5.89
CA LEU A 308 -11.76 -17.60 6.00
C LEU A 308 -12.63 -17.33 4.75
N PRO A 309 -13.53 -16.33 4.80
CA PRO A 309 -14.38 -15.97 3.66
C PRO A 309 -13.56 -15.65 2.41
N ALA A 310 -14.02 -16.10 1.23
CA ALA A 310 -13.32 -15.91 -0.02
C ALA A 310 -12.92 -14.45 -0.30
N ASN A 311 -11.78 -14.27 -0.98
CA ASN A 311 -11.33 -12.99 -1.49
C ASN A 311 -12.36 -12.43 -2.47
N LYS A 312 -12.70 -11.16 -2.30
CA LYS A 312 -13.44 -10.36 -3.27
C LYS A 312 -12.46 -9.52 -4.08
N SER A 313 -12.96 -8.88 -5.13
CA SER A 313 -12.17 -7.92 -5.90
C SER A 313 -11.61 -6.82 -5.00
N LEU A 314 -10.39 -6.37 -5.33
CA LEU A 314 -9.79 -5.18 -4.73
C LEU A 314 -10.51 -3.89 -5.16
N ILE A 315 -11.38 -3.97 -6.16
CA ILE A 315 -12.27 -2.90 -6.61
C ILE A 315 -13.60 -3.00 -5.85
N PRO A 316 -14.11 -1.92 -5.21
CA PRO A 316 -13.59 -0.54 -5.18
C PRO A 316 -12.76 -0.21 -3.92
N GLY A 317 -12.31 -1.21 -3.15
CA GLY A 317 -11.80 -1.02 -1.79
C GLY A 317 -10.37 -0.49 -1.68
N ILE A 318 -9.46 -1.01 -2.51
CA ILE A 318 -8.02 -0.66 -2.53
C ILE A 318 -7.68 0.17 -3.77
N VAL A 319 -8.38 -0.09 -4.86
CA VAL A 319 -8.33 0.63 -6.14
C VAL A 319 -9.75 0.82 -6.64
N ASN A 320 -10.01 1.87 -7.41
CA ASN A 320 -11.35 2.10 -7.97
C ASN A 320 -11.31 2.93 -9.26
N SER A 321 -12.30 2.73 -10.12
CA SER A 321 -12.56 3.63 -11.23
C SER A 321 -13.15 4.95 -10.74
N ASP A 322 -12.95 6.02 -11.50
CA ASP A 322 -13.42 7.36 -11.16
C ASP A 322 -13.74 8.16 -12.44
N ASP A 323 -14.98 8.61 -12.58
CA ASP A 323 -15.44 9.46 -13.69
C ASP A 323 -15.33 10.96 -13.37
N PHE A 324 -14.62 11.31 -12.28
CA PHE A 324 -14.38 12.67 -11.78
C PHE A 324 -15.65 13.53 -11.65
N THR A 325 -16.81 12.89 -11.56
CA THR A 325 -18.07 13.55 -11.26
C THR A 325 -18.24 13.60 -9.76
N ARG A 326 -18.50 14.80 -9.23
CA ARG A 326 -18.71 15.03 -7.80
C ARG A 326 -20.05 15.66 -7.53
N LYS A 327 -20.74 15.17 -6.50
CA LYS A 327 -21.90 15.86 -5.92
C LYS A 327 -21.42 16.98 -4.99
N SER A 328 -22.35 17.89 -4.65
CA SER A 328 -22.09 18.87 -3.60
C SER A 328 -21.86 18.16 -2.26
N GLY A 329 -20.82 18.54 -1.52
CA GLY A 329 -20.45 17.93 -0.23
C GLY A 329 -19.69 16.60 -0.32
N GLU A 330 -19.50 16.02 -1.52
CA GLU A 330 -18.67 14.83 -1.71
C GLU A 330 -17.18 15.22 -1.66
N ASN A 331 -16.31 14.32 -1.20
CA ASN A 331 -14.86 14.53 -1.23
C ASN A 331 -14.35 14.67 -2.68
N ASP A 332 -13.34 15.52 -2.89
CA ASP A 332 -12.80 15.77 -4.24
C ASP A 332 -12.14 14.51 -4.84
N LEU A 333 -11.49 13.70 -4.02
CA LEU A 333 -10.84 12.47 -4.45
C LEU A 333 -11.28 11.30 -3.56
N PRO A 334 -11.72 10.16 -4.14
CA PRO A 334 -11.83 8.89 -3.45
C PRO A 334 -10.52 8.50 -2.75
N LEU A 335 -10.62 7.77 -1.64
CA LEU A 335 -9.46 7.38 -0.81
C LEU A 335 -8.43 6.52 -1.54
N VAL A 336 -8.78 5.88 -2.65
CA VAL A 336 -7.84 5.08 -3.44
C VAL A 336 -6.74 5.91 -4.10
N TRP A 337 -6.96 7.22 -4.25
CA TRP A 337 -6.02 8.15 -4.87
C TRP A 337 -4.96 8.64 -3.90
N GLN A 338 -3.71 8.68 -4.38
CA GLN A 338 -2.61 9.37 -3.72
C GLN A 338 -1.75 10.11 -4.76
N TRP A 339 -1.30 11.30 -4.42
CA TRP A 339 -0.30 12.08 -5.15
C TRP A 339 1.09 11.51 -4.92
N ASN A 340 1.91 11.51 -5.97
CA ASN A 340 3.36 11.39 -5.82
C ASN A 340 3.90 12.70 -5.20
N HIS A 341 4.41 12.64 -3.98
CA HIS A 341 4.82 13.80 -3.17
C HIS A 341 3.65 14.74 -2.83
N ASN A 342 3.93 15.84 -2.11
CA ASN A 342 2.91 16.82 -1.74
C ASN A 342 2.36 17.50 -3.01
N PRO A 343 1.03 17.55 -3.22
CA PRO A 343 0.47 18.25 -4.36
C PRO A 343 0.54 19.77 -4.18
N ASP A 344 0.59 20.51 -5.29
CA ASP A 344 0.17 21.91 -5.33
C ASP A 344 -1.34 21.96 -5.59
N ASN A 345 -2.11 22.23 -4.53
CA ASN A 345 -3.56 22.25 -4.59
C ASN A 345 -4.14 23.38 -5.47
N SER A 346 -3.33 24.35 -5.90
CA SER A 346 -3.77 25.37 -6.86
C SER A 346 -3.75 24.89 -8.32
N LEU A 347 -3.12 23.73 -8.58
CA LEU A 347 -2.83 23.22 -9.93
C LEU A 347 -3.63 21.97 -10.31
N TRP A 348 -4.63 21.59 -9.52
CA TRP A 348 -5.57 20.53 -9.87
C TRP A 348 -7.01 20.89 -9.47
N SER A 349 -7.99 20.34 -10.18
CA SER A 349 -9.40 20.47 -9.80
C SER A 349 -10.27 19.40 -10.44
N VAL A 350 -11.24 18.86 -9.69
CA VAL A 350 -12.37 18.07 -10.23
C VAL A 350 -13.69 18.87 -10.27
N ARG A 351 -13.61 20.17 -9.96
CA ARG A 351 -14.78 21.06 -9.82
C ARG A 351 -14.79 22.21 -10.81
N GLU A 352 -13.62 22.61 -11.32
CA GLU A 352 -13.51 23.65 -12.34
C GLU A 352 -14.22 23.26 -13.65
N ARG A 353 -14.18 21.98 -13.99
CA ARG A 353 -14.94 21.39 -15.09
C ARG A 353 -15.61 20.11 -14.58
N LYS A 354 -16.93 20.13 -14.48
CA LYS A 354 -17.70 18.97 -13.98
C LYS A 354 -17.45 17.74 -14.84
N GLY A 355 -17.12 16.61 -14.20
CA GLY A 355 -16.85 15.33 -14.86
C GLY A 355 -15.42 15.20 -15.38
N TYR A 356 -14.50 16.11 -15.02
CA TYR A 356 -13.11 16.04 -15.44
C TYR A 356 -12.18 16.36 -14.29
N LEU A 357 -11.06 15.63 -14.21
CA LEU A 357 -9.88 16.06 -13.48
C LEU A 357 -9.06 16.98 -14.39
N ARG A 358 -8.88 18.24 -14.00
CA ARG A 358 -7.97 19.19 -14.65
C ARG A 358 -6.62 19.20 -13.93
N LEU A 359 -5.53 19.04 -14.66
CA LEU A 359 -4.16 19.24 -14.17
C LEU A 359 -3.49 20.40 -14.93
N LYS A 360 -2.95 21.38 -14.19
CA LYS A 360 -2.37 22.62 -14.74
C LYS A 360 -0.86 22.68 -14.57
N THR A 361 -0.16 23.30 -15.51
CA THR A 361 1.28 23.54 -15.42
C THR A 361 1.56 24.98 -14.93
N LYS A 362 2.50 25.15 -13.99
CA LYS A 362 2.93 26.48 -13.52
C LYS A 362 4.45 26.64 -13.45
N ARG A 363 5.18 25.53 -13.52
CA ARG A 363 6.64 25.49 -13.60
C ARG A 363 7.07 24.55 -14.71
N THR A 364 8.33 24.66 -15.09
CA THR A 364 8.97 23.72 -15.99
C THR A 364 9.68 22.63 -15.19
N ASP A 365 9.51 21.38 -15.60
CA ASP A 365 10.20 20.22 -15.05
C ASP A 365 10.95 19.49 -16.18
N SER A 366 12.22 19.13 -15.96
CA SER A 366 13.03 18.41 -16.94
C SER A 366 12.89 16.89 -16.85
N SER A 367 12.17 16.39 -15.85
CA SER A 367 11.99 14.97 -15.57
C SER A 367 10.60 14.68 -15.04
N PHE A 368 9.99 13.58 -15.50
CA PHE A 368 8.68 13.12 -15.03
C PHE A 368 8.65 12.88 -13.51
N VAL A 369 9.71 12.31 -12.94
CA VAL A 369 9.81 12.06 -11.49
C VAL A 369 10.08 13.31 -10.65
N GLN A 370 10.19 14.48 -11.29
CA GLN A 370 10.20 15.77 -10.59
C GLN A 370 8.89 16.54 -10.77
N ALA A 371 7.97 16.07 -11.61
CA ALA A 371 6.71 16.74 -11.85
C ALA A 371 5.77 16.66 -10.63
N LYS A 372 5.26 17.82 -10.20
CA LYS A 372 4.18 17.91 -9.21
C LYS A 372 2.88 17.36 -9.78
N ASN A 373 1.95 17.02 -8.88
CA ASN A 373 0.57 16.63 -9.20
C ASN A 373 0.45 15.43 -10.16
N THR A 374 1.37 14.47 -10.06
CA THR A 374 1.12 13.13 -10.61
C THR A 374 0.17 12.38 -9.66
N LEU A 375 -1.08 12.19 -10.09
CA LEU A 375 -2.14 11.52 -9.33
C LEU A 375 -2.09 10.00 -9.57
N THR A 376 -2.11 9.18 -8.52
CA THR A 376 -1.82 7.74 -8.66
C THR A 376 -2.77 6.81 -7.92
N GLN A 377 -2.92 5.58 -8.45
CA GLN A 377 -3.43 4.42 -7.71
C GLN A 377 -2.45 3.25 -7.81
N ARG A 378 -2.56 2.32 -6.86
CA ARG A 378 -1.81 1.05 -6.87
C ARG A 378 -2.11 0.26 -8.15
N THR A 379 -1.11 -0.40 -8.72
CA THR A 379 -1.36 -1.56 -9.58
C THR A 379 -1.72 -2.77 -8.71
N PHE A 380 -2.29 -3.82 -9.30
CA PHE A 380 -2.62 -5.05 -8.57
C PHE A 380 -2.49 -6.30 -9.44
N GLY A 381 -2.23 -7.42 -8.79
CA GLY A 381 -2.03 -8.72 -9.42
C GLY A 381 -3.30 -9.56 -9.54
N PRO A 382 -3.22 -10.68 -10.30
CA PRO A 382 -2.06 -11.08 -11.11
C PRO A 382 -1.91 -10.24 -12.39
N LYS A 383 -3.00 -9.60 -12.84
CA LYS A 383 -3.06 -8.75 -14.04
C LYS A 383 -4.02 -7.60 -13.76
N CYS A 384 -3.71 -6.43 -14.29
CA CYS A 384 -4.61 -5.29 -14.23
C CYS A 384 -4.40 -4.37 -15.42
N SER A 385 -5.40 -3.55 -15.74
CA SER A 385 -5.25 -2.45 -16.67
C SER A 385 -5.96 -1.21 -16.19
N ALA A 386 -5.47 -0.06 -16.61
CA ALA A 386 -6.12 1.22 -16.40
C ALA A 386 -6.20 1.98 -17.73
N SER A 387 -7.28 2.75 -17.90
CA SER A 387 -7.46 3.61 -19.07
C SER A 387 -8.03 4.97 -18.69
N THR A 388 -7.81 5.96 -19.54
CA THR A 388 -8.29 7.33 -19.38
C THR A 388 -8.55 7.95 -20.76
N MET A 389 -9.38 8.99 -20.79
CA MET A 389 -9.53 9.88 -21.94
C MET A 389 -9.02 11.28 -21.57
N LEU A 390 -8.22 11.85 -22.46
CA LEU A 390 -7.54 13.12 -22.29
C LEU A 390 -8.01 14.14 -23.33
N GLU A 391 -8.41 15.33 -22.87
CA GLU A 391 -8.60 16.50 -23.72
C GLU A 391 -7.41 17.46 -23.59
N ILE A 392 -6.83 17.82 -24.74
CA ILE A 392 -5.51 18.46 -24.83
C ILE A 392 -5.53 19.84 -25.51
N SER A 393 -6.71 20.41 -25.76
CA SER A 393 -6.87 21.67 -26.50
C SER A 393 -6.14 22.86 -25.88
N ASN A 394 -5.87 22.82 -24.57
CA ASN A 394 -5.24 23.91 -23.81
C ASN A 394 -3.82 23.59 -23.34
N MET A 395 -3.23 22.50 -23.84
CA MET A 395 -1.80 22.25 -23.67
C MET A 395 -0.99 23.26 -24.48
N LYS A 396 0.16 23.65 -23.96
CA LYS A 396 1.10 24.60 -24.57
C LYS A 396 2.36 23.91 -25.05
N GLU A 397 3.14 24.62 -25.87
CA GLU A 397 4.45 24.18 -26.32
C GLU A 397 5.33 23.70 -25.14
N GLY A 398 5.81 22.46 -25.25
CA GLY A 398 6.58 21.79 -24.21
C GLY A 398 5.76 21.04 -23.14
N ASP A 399 4.43 21.08 -23.16
CA ASP A 399 3.60 20.28 -22.23
C ASP A 399 3.64 18.79 -22.62
N LEU A 400 3.70 17.92 -21.59
CA LEU A 400 3.47 16.49 -21.66
C LEU A 400 2.36 16.07 -20.68
N ALA A 401 1.34 15.37 -21.17
CA ALA A 401 0.25 14.84 -20.34
C ALA A 401 -0.18 13.44 -20.78
N GLY A 402 -0.43 12.54 -19.82
CA GLY A 402 -0.72 11.15 -20.16
C GLY A 402 -0.95 10.20 -18.98
N LEU A 403 -0.78 8.90 -19.27
CA LEU A 403 -0.92 7.79 -18.35
C LEU A 403 0.44 7.08 -18.18
N ALA A 404 0.89 6.97 -16.93
CA ALA A 404 2.16 6.39 -16.55
C ALA A 404 2.00 5.08 -15.77
N LEU A 405 3.04 4.25 -15.84
CA LEU A 405 3.38 3.23 -14.86
C LEU A 405 4.56 3.78 -14.04
N LEU A 406 4.26 4.35 -12.88
CA LEU A 406 5.17 5.07 -12.01
C LEU A 406 6.00 4.11 -11.15
N GLN A 407 7.31 4.20 -11.33
CA GLN A 407 8.39 3.80 -10.42
C GLN A 407 9.64 4.60 -10.87
N LYS A 408 10.84 4.35 -10.32
CA LYS A 408 12.10 4.90 -10.81
C LYS A 408 12.34 4.55 -12.27
N GLU A 409 12.07 3.28 -12.63
CA GLU A 409 12.11 2.77 -13.99
C GLU A 409 10.69 2.80 -14.56
N PHE A 410 10.16 4.02 -14.72
CA PHE A 410 8.81 4.27 -15.20
C PHE A 410 8.68 4.06 -16.72
N GLY A 411 7.45 3.90 -17.18
CA GLY A 411 7.09 4.16 -18.57
C GLY A 411 5.79 4.94 -18.64
N PHE A 412 5.54 5.60 -19.76
CA PHE A 412 4.26 6.28 -19.99
C PHE A 412 3.88 6.35 -21.46
N ALA A 413 2.59 6.49 -21.72
CA ALA A 413 2.06 6.99 -22.99
C ALA A 413 1.40 8.35 -22.75
N ALA A 414 1.73 9.32 -23.60
CA ALA A 414 1.34 10.70 -23.40
C ALA A 414 1.15 11.45 -24.72
N VAL A 415 0.56 12.64 -24.63
CA VAL A 415 0.65 13.66 -25.66
C VAL A 415 1.79 14.60 -25.30
N LYS A 416 2.63 14.92 -26.29
CA LYS A 416 3.67 15.96 -26.24
C LYS A 416 3.32 17.07 -27.23
N ILE A 417 3.40 18.32 -26.80
CA ILE A 417 3.34 19.47 -27.71
C ILE A 417 4.76 19.92 -28.01
N GLU A 418 5.17 19.82 -29.27
CA GLU A 418 6.51 20.19 -29.72
C GLU A 418 6.46 20.80 -31.12
N ASN A 419 7.14 21.92 -31.32
CA ASN A 419 7.13 22.70 -32.56
C ASN A 419 5.71 23.02 -33.04
N SER A 420 4.82 23.38 -32.11
CA SER A 420 3.38 23.63 -32.35
C SER A 420 2.61 22.43 -32.91
N THR A 421 3.17 21.22 -32.84
CA THR A 421 2.50 19.97 -33.25
C THR A 421 2.20 19.09 -32.04
N LYS A 422 1.12 18.31 -32.12
CA LYS A 422 0.76 17.30 -31.12
C LYS A 422 1.33 15.96 -31.56
N LYS A 423 1.99 15.25 -30.65
CA LYS A 423 2.51 13.91 -30.87
C LYS A 423 2.03 12.97 -29.77
N ILE A 424 1.59 11.78 -30.14
CA ILE A 424 1.47 10.65 -29.22
C ILE A 424 2.87 10.10 -29.02
N VAL A 425 3.31 9.98 -27.77
CA VAL A 425 4.64 9.46 -27.44
C VAL A 425 4.52 8.31 -26.46
N MET A 426 5.38 7.31 -26.62
CA MET A 426 5.66 6.31 -25.59
C MET A 426 7.09 6.49 -25.10
N THR A 427 7.24 6.55 -23.78
CA THR A 427 8.53 6.71 -23.11
C THR A 427 8.79 5.53 -22.19
N ASP A 428 10.04 5.11 -22.15
CA ASP A 428 10.56 4.07 -21.26
C ASP A 428 11.81 4.60 -20.54
N ALA A 429 11.85 4.44 -19.22
CA ALA A 429 12.99 4.81 -18.39
C ALA A 429 13.65 3.54 -17.86
N GLU A 430 14.73 3.10 -18.51
CA GLU A 430 15.52 1.95 -18.07
C GLU A 430 16.75 2.43 -17.31
N LYS A 431 17.00 1.86 -16.13
CA LYS A 431 18.14 2.25 -15.26
C LYS A 431 18.20 3.76 -14.98
N GLY A 432 17.04 4.43 -14.95
CA GLY A 432 16.92 5.87 -14.72
C GLY A 432 17.18 6.76 -15.94
N ILE A 433 17.39 6.18 -17.13
CA ILE A 433 17.56 6.93 -18.38
C ILE A 433 16.25 6.92 -19.16
N GLN A 434 15.57 8.07 -19.19
CA GLN A 434 14.34 8.28 -19.94
C GLN A 434 14.63 8.35 -21.45
N ARG A 435 13.88 7.59 -22.27
CA ARG A 435 13.95 7.63 -23.73
C ARG A 435 12.57 7.62 -24.36
N GLU A 436 12.35 8.49 -25.34
CA GLU A 436 11.20 8.41 -26.24
C GLU A 436 11.42 7.21 -27.17
N ILE A 437 10.53 6.22 -27.11
CA ILE A 437 10.64 4.95 -27.85
C ILE A 437 9.88 5.02 -29.17
N GLU A 438 8.72 5.66 -29.17
CA GLU A 438 7.89 5.83 -30.35
C GLU A 438 7.15 7.17 -30.28
N SER A 439 6.95 7.78 -31.45
CA SER A 439 6.38 9.11 -31.64
C SER A 439 5.52 9.13 -32.89
N ILE A 440 4.24 9.50 -32.77
CA ILE A 440 3.27 9.48 -33.87
C ILE A 440 2.51 10.82 -33.90
N PRO A 441 2.29 11.45 -35.07
CA PRO A 441 1.48 12.67 -35.16
C PRO A 441 0.05 12.49 -34.62
N LEU A 442 -0.48 13.50 -33.94
CA LEU A 442 -1.86 13.55 -33.46
C LEU A 442 -2.59 14.76 -34.06
N ASN A 443 -3.65 14.51 -34.83
CA ASN A 443 -4.42 15.56 -35.51
C ASN A 443 -5.78 15.86 -34.86
N GLN A 444 -5.96 15.51 -33.59
CA GLN A 444 -7.20 15.72 -32.84
C GLN A 444 -6.94 16.15 -31.40
N ASN A 445 -7.99 16.60 -30.71
CA ASN A 445 -7.90 17.15 -29.36
C ASN A 445 -8.32 16.19 -28.24
N LYS A 446 -8.80 15.01 -28.60
CA LYS A 446 -9.22 13.96 -27.69
C LYS A 446 -8.42 12.70 -27.98
N ILE A 447 -7.92 12.04 -26.95
CA ILE A 447 -7.19 10.78 -27.10
C ILE A 447 -7.42 9.91 -25.87
N TYR A 448 -7.32 8.60 -26.03
CA TYR A 448 -7.45 7.66 -24.94
C TYR A 448 -6.13 6.94 -24.75
N PHE A 449 -5.75 6.71 -23.50
CA PHE A 449 -4.58 5.91 -23.16
C PHE A 449 -5.00 4.72 -22.31
N LYS A 450 -4.31 3.59 -22.49
CA LYS A 450 -4.45 2.40 -21.65
C LYS A 450 -3.06 1.85 -21.32
N ALA A 451 -2.89 1.47 -20.07
CA ALA A 451 -1.73 0.74 -19.59
C ALA A 451 -2.17 -0.61 -19.02
N GLU A 452 -1.48 -1.68 -19.41
CA GLU A 452 -1.71 -3.04 -18.93
C GLU A 452 -0.48 -3.52 -18.15
N CYS A 453 -0.71 -4.23 -17.05
CA CYS A 453 0.34 -4.81 -16.22
C CYS A 453 0.12 -6.32 -16.06
N SER A 454 1.20 -7.09 -16.15
CA SER A 454 1.20 -8.51 -15.82
C SER A 454 2.27 -8.81 -14.76
N PHE A 455 1.80 -9.29 -13.61
CA PHE A 455 2.62 -9.75 -12.49
C PHE A 455 2.57 -11.27 -12.31
N GLU A 456 1.74 -11.94 -13.10
CA GLU A 456 1.65 -13.40 -13.16
C GLU A 456 3.03 -14.01 -13.41
N ASN A 457 3.39 -15.02 -12.61
CA ASN A 457 4.69 -15.70 -12.67
C ASN A 457 5.89 -14.74 -12.61
N LYS A 458 5.75 -13.57 -11.94
CA LYS A 458 6.76 -12.51 -11.85
C LYS A 458 7.21 -12.00 -13.23
N ALA A 459 6.31 -11.97 -14.21
CA ALA A 459 6.59 -11.43 -15.53
C ALA A 459 7.07 -9.96 -15.45
N ASP A 460 6.46 -9.19 -14.53
CA ASP A 460 6.75 -7.79 -14.24
C ASP A 460 6.88 -6.96 -15.52
N THR A 461 5.82 -7.00 -16.33
CA THR A 461 5.75 -6.28 -17.61
C THR A 461 4.59 -5.30 -17.68
N GLY A 462 4.85 -4.17 -18.35
CA GLY A 462 3.86 -3.15 -18.67
C GLY A 462 3.71 -2.99 -20.18
N ARG A 463 2.51 -2.68 -20.68
CA ARG A 463 2.28 -2.36 -22.10
C ARG A 463 1.33 -1.18 -22.24
N PHE A 464 1.64 -0.29 -23.17
CA PHE A 464 0.84 0.91 -23.43
C PHE A 464 0.10 0.82 -24.76
N TYR A 465 -1.06 1.44 -24.79
CA TYR A 465 -1.92 1.56 -25.95
C TYR A 465 -2.51 2.96 -26.00
N TYR A 466 -2.83 3.41 -27.20
CA TYR A 466 -3.68 4.58 -27.43
C TYR A 466 -4.93 4.19 -28.22
N SER A 467 -5.95 5.04 -28.17
CA SER A 467 -7.09 4.97 -29.07
C SER A 467 -7.46 6.37 -29.53
N LEU A 468 -7.88 6.50 -30.79
CA LEU A 468 -8.39 7.74 -31.36
C LEU A 468 -9.91 7.86 -31.21
N ASN A 469 -10.61 6.74 -30.97
CA ASN A 469 -12.07 6.66 -30.96
C ASN A 469 -12.66 6.05 -29.68
N GLY A 470 -11.81 5.61 -28.74
CA GLY A 470 -12.20 4.99 -27.47
C GLY A 470 -12.66 3.54 -27.59
N LYS A 471 -12.59 2.94 -28.78
CA LYS A 471 -13.06 1.57 -29.07
C LYS A 471 -11.91 0.68 -29.52
N GLU A 472 -11.11 1.16 -30.47
CA GLU A 472 -9.99 0.42 -31.06
C GLU A 472 -8.69 0.84 -30.40
N TRP A 473 -8.00 -0.12 -29.80
CA TRP A 473 -6.75 0.11 -29.07
C TRP A 473 -5.55 -0.33 -29.90
N ILE A 474 -4.62 0.60 -30.15
CA ILE A 474 -3.39 0.36 -30.89
C ILE A 474 -2.24 0.40 -29.89
N SER A 475 -1.38 -0.63 -29.87
CA SER A 475 -0.20 -0.62 -29.01
C SER A 475 0.80 0.43 -29.49
N ILE A 476 1.47 1.10 -28.55
CA ILE A 476 2.53 2.05 -28.84
C ILE A 476 3.77 1.69 -28.02
N GLY A 477 4.92 1.71 -28.66
CA GLY A 477 6.20 1.31 -28.11
C GLY A 477 6.33 -0.20 -27.87
N LYS A 478 7.38 -0.56 -27.14
CA LYS A 478 7.65 -1.93 -26.67
C LYS A 478 7.03 -2.17 -25.29
N PRO A 479 6.80 -3.44 -24.89
CA PRO A 479 6.57 -3.75 -23.49
C PRO A 479 7.73 -3.28 -22.62
N ILE A 480 7.43 -2.67 -21.48
CA ILE A 480 8.43 -2.25 -20.48
C ILE A 480 8.65 -3.35 -19.46
N LYS A 481 9.85 -3.38 -18.86
CA LYS A 481 10.11 -4.15 -17.65
C LYS A 481 9.78 -3.30 -16.43
N MET A 482 9.25 -3.93 -15.40
CA MET A 482 8.78 -3.27 -14.19
C MET A 482 9.56 -3.75 -12.96
N PRO A 483 10.89 -3.55 -12.88
CA PRO A 483 11.67 -3.98 -11.72
C PRO A 483 11.29 -3.18 -10.47
N TYR A 484 11.16 -3.84 -9.32
CA TYR A 484 11.06 -3.14 -8.03
C TYR A 484 12.44 -2.61 -7.63
N THR A 485 12.61 -1.29 -7.52
CA THR A 485 13.91 -0.68 -7.23
C THR A 485 13.90 0.35 -6.11
N ILE A 486 15.08 0.55 -5.54
CA ILE A 486 15.41 1.65 -4.62
C ILE A 486 16.00 2.77 -5.52
N PRO A 487 15.51 4.03 -5.43
CA PRO A 487 15.03 4.67 -4.22
C PRO A 487 13.53 4.65 -3.98
N HIS A 488 12.63 4.34 -4.92
CA HIS A 488 11.19 4.54 -4.64
C HIS A 488 10.64 3.56 -3.60
N PHE A 489 11.18 2.34 -3.54
CA PHE A 489 10.83 1.31 -2.54
C PHE A 489 9.30 1.10 -2.45
N MET A 490 8.63 1.16 -3.60
CA MET A 490 7.18 1.12 -3.75
C MET A 490 6.85 0.28 -5.00
N GLY A 491 5.76 -0.47 -4.95
CA GLY A 491 5.22 -1.17 -6.12
C GLY A 491 4.84 -0.18 -7.23
N TYR A 492 4.76 -0.66 -8.46
CA TYR A 492 4.35 0.18 -9.57
C TYR A 492 2.94 0.72 -9.35
N ARG A 493 2.72 1.95 -9.82
CA ARG A 493 1.43 2.63 -9.72
C ARG A 493 0.98 3.13 -11.08
N PHE A 494 -0.32 3.12 -11.34
CA PHE A 494 -0.86 3.92 -12.44
C PHE A 494 -0.78 5.40 -12.06
N GLY A 495 -0.43 6.28 -13.01
CA GLY A 495 -0.28 7.71 -12.77
C GLY A 495 -0.90 8.57 -13.87
N LEU A 496 -1.74 9.53 -13.50
CA LEU A 496 -2.20 10.62 -14.37
C LEU A 496 -1.31 11.84 -14.12
N PHE A 497 -0.78 12.45 -15.18
CA PHE A 497 0.17 13.56 -15.03
C PHE A 497 0.03 14.60 -16.12
N ASN A 498 0.46 15.83 -15.81
CA ASN A 498 0.68 16.91 -16.77
C ASN A 498 1.84 17.79 -16.27
N TYR A 499 2.87 17.99 -17.09
CA TYR A 499 3.99 18.90 -16.77
C TYR A 499 4.51 19.63 -18.01
N ALA A 500 5.12 20.80 -17.80
CA ALA A 500 5.70 21.60 -18.87
C ALA A 500 7.22 21.44 -18.91
N THR A 501 7.80 21.45 -20.10
CA THR A 501 9.26 21.52 -20.31
C THR A 501 9.73 22.89 -20.80
N GLN A 502 8.83 23.70 -21.34
CA GLN A 502 9.12 25.02 -21.91
C GLN A 502 8.15 26.10 -21.40
N ASN A 503 6.90 26.10 -21.88
CA ASN A 503 5.92 27.13 -21.55
C ASN A 503 4.92 26.64 -20.51
N THR A 504 4.67 27.46 -19.49
CA THR A 504 3.74 27.12 -18.40
C THR A 504 2.36 27.74 -18.60
N GLY A 505 1.40 27.33 -17.77
CA GLY A 505 0.01 27.79 -17.79
C GLY A 505 -0.87 27.03 -18.78
N GLY A 506 -0.40 25.90 -19.30
CA GLY A 506 -1.24 24.95 -20.03
C GLY A 506 -1.97 23.99 -19.09
N PHE A 507 -2.95 23.27 -19.61
CA PHE A 507 -3.65 22.24 -18.83
C PHE A 507 -4.18 21.11 -19.70
N ALA A 508 -4.39 19.96 -19.06
CA ALA A 508 -5.04 18.79 -19.64
C ALA A 508 -6.23 18.37 -18.76
N ASP A 509 -7.32 17.96 -19.41
CA ASP A 509 -8.54 17.49 -18.74
C ASP A 509 -8.69 15.98 -18.95
N PHE A 510 -8.75 15.23 -17.86
CA PHE A 510 -8.97 13.78 -17.84
C PHE A 510 -10.43 13.52 -17.53
N ASP A 511 -11.16 12.85 -18.42
CA ASP A 511 -12.59 12.57 -18.28
C ASP A 511 -12.87 11.48 -17.25
N TYR A 512 -12.03 10.44 -17.25
CA TYR A 512 -12.17 9.32 -16.34
C TYR A 512 -10.84 8.62 -16.09
N PHE A 513 -10.82 7.79 -15.07
CA PHE A 513 -9.85 6.73 -14.84
C PHE A 513 -10.60 5.42 -14.63
N HIS A 514 -10.48 4.47 -15.54
CA HIS A 514 -11.15 3.17 -15.44
C HIS A 514 -10.12 2.07 -15.24
N ILE A 515 -10.24 1.38 -14.12
CA ILE A 515 -9.35 0.29 -13.73
C ILE A 515 -10.10 -1.05 -13.73
N ASN A 516 -9.43 -2.11 -14.17
CA ASN A 516 -10.00 -3.45 -14.22
C ASN A 516 -8.93 -4.54 -14.02
N ASP A 517 -9.37 -5.76 -13.76
CA ASP A 517 -8.57 -6.96 -13.50
C ASP A 517 -8.25 -7.77 -14.76
N LYS A 518 -8.39 -7.15 -15.95
CA LYS A 518 -8.21 -7.78 -17.26
C LYS A 518 -7.15 -7.04 -18.08
N ILE A 519 -6.58 -7.77 -19.01
CA ILE A 519 -5.71 -7.23 -20.06
C ILE A 519 -6.20 -7.76 -21.41
N THR A 520 -5.81 -7.11 -22.50
CA THR A 520 -6.10 -7.58 -23.85
C THR A 520 -5.46 -8.96 -24.05
N ILE A 521 -6.27 -9.95 -24.45
CA ILE A 521 -5.76 -11.27 -24.83
C ILE A 521 -4.95 -11.07 -26.11
N GLN A 522 -3.67 -11.42 -26.09
CA GLN A 522 -2.80 -11.41 -27.27
C GLN A 522 -3.03 -12.64 -28.12
#